data_AF-A0A4R0Q3F6-F1
#
_entry.id   AF-A0A4R0Q3F6-F1
#
_cell.length_a   1.000
_cell.length_b   1.000
_cell.length_c   1.000
_cell.angle_alpha   90.00
_cell.angle_beta   90.00
_cell.angle_gamma   90.00
#
_symmetry.space_group_name_H-M   'P 1'
#
loop_
_entity.id
_entity.type
_entity.pdbx_description
1 polymer ?
#
loop_
_entity_poly.entity_id
_entity_poly.type
_entity_poly.pdbx_seq_one_letter_code
_entity_poly.pdbx_strand_id
1 'polypeptide(L)'
;MFYSGTSRYEISKEELEVKISENEVFENTVKETMPTVDTTFKWITRYNPNVRAVFLKDDIQRSLGAIKSSFDRKASDYRYKIFVQNEQLYNRLFYDRQEQNKNISDIELYQKQLDDCITNRRQLQQTISAR
;
A
#
# COMPACT_ATOMS: atom_id res chain seq x y z
N MET A 1 -11.42 -9.89 -26.43
CA MET A 1 -12.41 -9.38 -25.46
C MET A 1 -13.49 -8.64 -26.23
N PHE A 2 -14.75 -8.88 -25.89
CA PHE A 2 -15.93 -8.49 -26.66
C PHE A 2 -16.20 -6.98 -26.55
N TYR A 3 -16.14 -6.26 -27.67
CA TYR A 3 -16.81 -4.97 -27.81
C TYR A 3 -18.29 -5.25 -28.10
N SER A 4 -19.11 -5.46 -27.07
CA SER A 4 -20.55 -5.56 -27.27
C SER A 4 -21.12 -4.15 -27.43
N GLY A 5 -21.58 -3.85 -28.65
CA GLY A 5 -22.31 -2.63 -29.01
C GLY A 5 -23.68 -2.59 -28.35
N THR A 6 -23.73 -2.24 -27.06
CA THR A 6 -24.97 -2.06 -26.30
C THR A 6 -25.45 -0.60 -26.26
N SER A 7 -25.08 0.21 -27.26
CA SER A 7 -25.71 1.52 -27.47
C SER A 7 -26.90 1.34 -28.42
N ARG A 8 -28.11 1.73 -27.97
CA ARG A 8 -29.32 1.80 -28.83
C ARG A 8 -29.29 2.98 -29.82
N TYR A 9 -28.23 3.77 -29.81
CA TYR A 9 -28.04 4.93 -30.68
C TYR A 9 -26.82 4.68 -31.58
N GLU A 10 -26.99 4.91 -32.87
CA GLU A 10 -25.89 4.99 -33.84
C GLU A 10 -24.92 6.07 -33.37
N ILE A 11 -23.69 5.64 -33.05
CA ILE A 11 -22.58 6.53 -32.72
C ILE A 11 -22.00 6.99 -34.05
N SER A 12 -21.78 8.30 -34.24
CA SER A 12 -21.14 8.75 -35.48
C SER A 12 -19.70 8.25 -35.57
N LYS A 13 -19.13 8.22 -36.78
CA LYS A 13 -17.72 7.85 -36.97
C LYS A 13 -16.80 8.77 -36.15
N GLU A 14 -17.11 10.05 -36.14
CA GLU A 14 -16.36 11.09 -35.42
C GLU A 14 -16.43 10.87 -33.90
N GLU A 15 -17.61 10.56 -33.36
CA GLU A 15 -17.77 10.22 -31.94
C GLU A 15 -17.03 8.93 -31.55
N LEU A 16 -17.00 7.95 -32.45
CA LEU A 16 -16.25 6.71 -32.24
C LEU A 16 -14.74 6.97 -32.24
N GLU A 17 -14.24 7.77 -33.17
CA GLU A 17 -12.82 8.16 -33.24
C GLU A 17 -12.38 8.87 -31.95
N VAL A 18 -13.20 9.78 -31.41
CA VAL A 18 -12.94 10.44 -30.13
C VAL A 18 -12.84 9.42 -29.00
N LYS A 19 -13.80 8.50 -28.88
CA LYS A 19 -13.78 7.46 -27.82
C LYS A 19 -12.57 6.55 -27.91
N ILE A 20 -12.16 6.16 -29.12
CA ILE A 20 -10.95 5.36 -29.34
C ILE A 20 -9.73 6.11 -28.84
N SER A 21 -9.58 7.38 -29.24
CA SER A 21 -8.47 8.23 -28.79
C SER A 21 -8.44 8.38 -27.26
N GLU A 22 -9.59 8.60 -26.63
CA GLU A 22 -9.68 8.69 -25.17
C GLU A 22 -9.37 7.38 -24.45
N ASN A 23 -9.67 6.24 -25.06
CA ASN A 23 -9.30 4.92 -24.54
C ASN A 23 -7.79 4.71 -24.64
N GLU A 24 -7.17 5.04 -25.77
CA GLU A 24 -5.72 4.91 -25.96
C GLU A 24 -4.93 5.74 -24.96
N VAL A 25 -5.35 6.99 -24.70
CA VAL A 25 -4.72 7.85 -23.69
C VAL A 25 -4.84 7.24 -22.29
N PHE A 26 -6.00 6.68 -21.94
CA PHE A 26 -6.18 6.01 -20.66
C PHE A 26 -5.29 4.76 -20.55
N GLU A 27 -5.28 3.90 -21.57
CA GLU A 27 -4.45 2.69 -21.57
C GLU A 27 -2.95 3.02 -21.46
N ASN A 28 -2.50 4.07 -22.13
CA ASN A 28 -1.11 4.53 -22.01
C ASN A 28 -0.81 5.03 -20.60
N THR A 29 -1.72 5.80 -19.99
CA THR A 29 -1.57 6.25 -18.59
C THR A 29 -1.49 5.06 -17.62
N VAL A 30 -2.30 4.02 -17.84
CA VAL A 30 -2.24 2.79 -17.03
C VAL A 30 -0.88 2.10 -17.20
N LYS A 31 -0.39 1.95 -18.44
CA LYS A 31 0.92 1.35 -18.72
C LYS A 31 2.06 2.12 -18.06
N GLU A 32 2.03 3.46 -18.10
CA GLU A 32 3.02 4.33 -17.48
C GLU A 32 3.00 4.27 -15.95
N THR A 33 1.80 4.14 -15.37
CA THR A 33 1.63 4.13 -13.90
C THR A 33 1.90 2.75 -13.29
N MET A 34 1.75 1.65 -14.06
CA MET A 34 1.89 0.27 -13.59
C MET A 34 3.20 -0.02 -12.85
N PRO A 35 4.40 0.39 -13.34
CA PRO A 35 5.66 0.13 -12.64
C PRO A 35 5.71 0.77 -11.25
N THR A 36 5.14 1.97 -11.11
CA THR A 36 5.04 2.69 -9.83
C THR A 36 4.12 1.93 -8.87
N VAL A 37 2.98 1.44 -9.34
CA VAL A 37 2.04 0.61 -8.56
C VAL A 37 2.75 -0.66 -8.04
N ASP A 38 3.35 -1.43 -8.95
CA ASP A 38 4.05 -2.68 -8.60
C ASP A 38 5.21 -2.46 -7.61
N THR A 39 5.97 -1.38 -7.83
CA THR A 39 7.11 -1.04 -6.96
C THR A 39 6.64 -0.62 -5.58
N THR A 40 5.58 0.19 -5.50
CA THR A 40 4.98 0.63 -4.23
C THR A 40 4.50 -0.56 -3.42
N PHE A 41 3.82 -1.52 -4.05
CA PHE A 41 3.38 -2.74 -3.39
C PHE A 41 4.56 -3.55 -2.83
N LYS A 42 5.64 -3.72 -3.60
CA LYS A 42 6.85 -4.41 -3.15
C LYS A 42 7.51 -3.71 -1.96
N TRP A 43 7.54 -2.37 -1.95
CA TRP A 43 8.08 -1.61 -0.83
C TRP A 43 7.23 -1.76 0.43
N ILE A 44 5.90 -1.68 0.31
CA ILE A 44 4.97 -1.85 1.44
C ILE A 44 5.09 -3.26 2.02
N THR A 45 5.08 -4.29 1.18
CA THR A 45 5.13 -5.69 1.63
C THR A 45 6.45 -6.05 2.32
N ARG A 46 7.54 -5.39 1.94
CA ARG A 46 8.88 -5.58 2.54
C ARG A 46 9.22 -4.54 3.62
N TYR A 47 8.27 -3.68 3.98
CA TYR A 47 8.52 -2.64 4.96
C TYR A 47 8.82 -3.26 6.34
N ASN A 48 10.02 -2.98 6.83
CA ASN A 48 10.46 -3.35 8.17
C ASN A 48 11.14 -2.12 8.82
N PRO A 49 10.58 -1.56 9.90
CA PRO A 49 11.12 -0.38 10.56
C PRO A 49 12.49 -0.64 11.23
N ASN A 50 12.81 -1.89 11.55
CA ASN A 50 14.05 -2.22 12.26
C ASN A 50 15.29 -2.27 11.35
N VAL A 51 15.11 -2.22 10.02
CA VAL A 51 16.21 -2.39 9.05
C VAL A 51 16.41 -1.16 8.15
N ARG A 52 15.33 -0.51 7.65
CA ARG A 52 15.42 0.58 6.64
C ARG A 52 14.30 1.62 6.70
N ALA A 53 13.87 2.05 7.89
CA ALA A 53 12.58 2.74 8.07
C ALA A 53 12.42 4.11 7.39
N VAL A 54 13.38 5.01 7.55
CA VAL A 54 13.11 6.45 7.33
C VAL A 54 12.97 6.75 5.84
N PHE A 55 13.95 6.36 5.02
CA PHE A 55 13.93 6.63 3.58
C PHE A 55 12.82 5.86 2.85
N LEU A 56 12.59 4.59 3.23
CA LEU A 56 11.59 3.75 2.58
C LEU A 56 10.16 4.24 2.87
N LYS A 57 9.90 4.78 4.07
CA LYS A 57 8.61 5.40 4.38
C LYS A 57 8.33 6.59 3.48
N ASP A 58 9.30 7.49 3.35
CA ASP A 58 9.15 8.67 2.50
C ASP A 58 9.01 8.29 1.02
N ASP A 59 9.74 7.26 0.56
CA ASP A 59 9.63 6.71 -0.79
C ASP A 59 8.23 6.15 -1.06
N ILE A 60 7.66 5.38 -0.13
CA ILE A 60 6.29 4.87 -0.22
C ILE A 60 5.30 6.03 -0.29
N GLN A 61 5.43 7.04 0.58
CA GLN A 61 4.52 8.20 0.59
C GLN A 61 4.59 9.01 -0.72
N ARG A 62 5.81 9.25 -1.23
CA ARG A 62 6.00 9.90 -2.54
C ARG A 62 5.36 9.09 -3.67
N SER A 63 5.54 7.77 -3.66
CA SER A 63 5.01 6.88 -4.67
C SER A 63 3.47 6.80 -4.64
N LEU A 64 2.85 6.79 -3.45
CA LEU A 64 1.41 6.92 -3.29
C LEU A 64 0.89 8.24 -3.86
N GLY A 65 1.59 9.35 -3.60
CA GLY A 65 1.29 10.65 -4.18
C GLY A 65 1.38 10.63 -5.72
N ALA A 66 2.38 9.94 -6.28
CA ALA A 66 2.51 9.78 -7.73
C ALA A 66 1.34 8.99 -8.34
N ILE A 67 0.93 7.88 -7.71
CA ILE A 67 -0.25 7.10 -8.13
C ILE A 67 -1.50 7.98 -8.11
N LYS A 68 -1.73 8.73 -7.02
CA LYS A 68 -2.86 9.66 -6.93
C LYS A 68 -2.84 10.74 -8.01
N SER A 69 -1.66 11.28 -8.31
CA SER A 69 -1.51 12.31 -9.35
C SER A 69 -1.96 11.84 -10.74
N SER A 70 -1.88 10.54 -11.03
CA SER A 70 -2.42 9.98 -12.27
C SER A 70 -3.94 10.18 -12.39
N PHE A 71 -4.68 10.16 -11.27
CA PHE A 71 -6.11 10.51 -11.27
C PHE A 71 -6.34 12.01 -11.47
N ASP A 72 -5.59 12.86 -10.76
CA ASP A 72 -5.80 14.31 -10.77
C ASP A 72 -5.69 14.91 -12.19
N ARG A 73 -4.89 14.27 -13.07
CA ARG A 73 -4.76 14.65 -14.49
C ARG A 73 -6.06 14.60 -15.29
N LYS A 74 -7.00 13.69 -14.94
CA LYS A 74 -8.27 13.53 -15.66
C LYS A 74 -9.40 13.09 -14.72
N ALA A 75 -9.57 13.83 -13.63
CA ALA A 75 -10.51 13.49 -12.55
C ALA A 75 -12.00 13.40 -12.97
N SER A 76 -12.38 14.03 -14.08
CA SER A 76 -13.74 13.95 -14.65
C SER A 76 -14.04 12.58 -15.28
N ASP A 77 -13.02 11.83 -15.68
CA ASP A 77 -13.17 10.51 -16.28
C ASP A 77 -13.25 9.45 -15.18
N TYR A 78 -14.38 8.73 -15.13
CA TYR A 78 -14.63 7.74 -14.10
C TYR A 78 -13.60 6.60 -14.09
N ARG A 79 -12.95 6.30 -15.23
CA ARG A 79 -11.97 5.22 -15.34
C ARG A 79 -10.71 5.51 -14.52
N TYR A 80 -10.37 6.78 -14.37
CA TYR A 80 -9.21 7.22 -13.60
C TYR A 80 -9.39 7.02 -12.08
N LYS A 81 -10.62 6.77 -11.61
CA LYS A 81 -10.89 6.46 -10.19
C LYS A 81 -10.08 5.26 -9.68
N ILE A 82 -9.67 4.35 -10.57
CA ILE A 82 -8.82 3.21 -10.22
C ILE A 82 -7.51 3.64 -9.53
N PHE A 83 -6.94 4.78 -9.91
CA PHE A 83 -5.69 5.27 -9.32
C PHE A 83 -5.88 5.74 -7.87
N VAL A 84 -6.97 6.48 -7.58
CA VAL A 84 -7.31 6.87 -6.20
C VAL A 84 -7.65 5.65 -5.35
N GLN A 85 -8.39 4.70 -5.91
CA GLN A 85 -8.72 3.46 -5.19
C GLN A 85 -7.45 2.64 -4.87
N ASN A 86 -6.49 2.57 -5.81
CA ASN A 86 -5.20 1.93 -5.57
C ASN A 86 -4.39 2.65 -4.49
N GLU A 87 -4.30 3.98 -4.55
CA GLU A 87 -3.62 4.77 -3.53
C GLU A 87 -4.23 4.54 -2.14
N GLN A 88 -5.56 4.61 -2.01
CA GLN A 88 -6.24 4.38 -0.74
C GLN A 88 -6.02 2.96 -0.20
N LEU A 89 -6.08 1.95 -1.07
CA LEU A 89 -5.83 0.56 -0.71
C LEU A 89 -4.39 0.40 -0.19
N TYR A 90 -3.41 0.92 -0.92
CA TYR A 90 -2.01 0.81 -0.55
C TYR A 90 -1.67 1.62 0.70
N ASN A 91 -2.29 2.79 0.89
CA ASN A 91 -2.13 3.58 2.10
C ASN A 91 -2.63 2.83 3.35
N ARG A 92 -3.80 2.17 3.25
CA ARG A 92 -4.30 1.28 4.33
C ARG A 92 -3.36 0.11 4.58
N LEU A 93 -2.93 -0.59 3.53
CA LEU A 93 -1.99 -1.70 3.65
C LEU A 93 -0.67 -1.27 4.31
N PHE A 94 -0.18 -0.07 4.00
CA PHE A 94 1.01 0.48 4.60
C PHE A 94 0.83 0.77 6.09
N TYR A 95 -0.29 1.38 6.47
CA TYR A 95 -0.64 1.59 7.87
C TYR A 95 -0.73 0.26 8.64
N ASP A 96 -1.43 -0.73 8.09
CA ASP A 96 -1.57 -2.05 8.71
C ASP A 96 -0.21 -2.73 8.91
N ARG A 97 0.70 -2.59 7.94
CA ARG A 97 2.08 -3.10 8.08
C ARG A 97 2.89 -2.38 9.15
N GLN A 98 2.70 -1.07 9.32
CA GLN A 98 3.36 -0.35 10.42
C GLN A 98 2.86 -0.85 11.77
N GLU A 99 1.55 -1.00 11.91
CA GLU A 99 0.94 -1.44 13.15
C GLU A 99 1.32 -2.88 13.50
N GLN A 100 1.32 -3.77 12.51
CA GLN A 100 1.77 -5.15 12.72
C GLN A 100 3.21 -5.22 13.21
N ASN A 101 4.12 -4.42 12.63
CA ASN A 101 5.51 -4.41 13.08
C ASN A 101 5.64 -3.91 14.53
N LYS A 102 4.88 -2.88 14.92
CA LYS A 102 4.84 -2.42 16.32
C LYS A 102 4.35 -3.52 17.26
N ASN A 103 3.25 -4.19 16.90
CA ASN A 103 2.70 -5.29 17.70
C ASN A 103 3.71 -6.43 17.89
N ILE A 104 4.48 -6.76 16.86
CA ILE A 104 5.57 -7.76 16.97
C ILE A 104 6.63 -7.28 17.95
N SER A 105 7.09 -6.03 17.83
CA SER A 105 8.09 -5.47 18.75
C SER A 105 7.60 -5.40 20.20
N ASP A 106 6.33 -5.08 20.42
CA ASP A 106 5.72 -5.08 21.76
C ASP A 106 5.67 -6.50 22.35
N ILE A 107 5.32 -7.51 21.55
CA ILE A 107 5.34 -8.91 21.96
C ILE A 107 6.76 -9.34 22.37
N GLU A 108 7.77 -9.01 21.57
CA GLU A 108 9.17 -9.31 21.87
C GLU A 108 9.63 -8.63 23.19
N LEU A 109 9.21 -7.38 23.41
CA LEU A 109 9.49 -6.65 24.64
C LEU A 109 8.84 -7.34 25.86
N TYR A 110 7.56 -7.69 25.76
CA TYR A 110 6.84 -8.33 26.86
C TYR A 110 7.38 -9.72 27.19
N GLN A 111 7.80 -10.49 26.18
CA GLN A 111 8.47 -11.77 26.38
C GLN A 111 9.74 -11.59 27.21
N LYS A 112 10.59 -10.62 26.84
CA LYS A 112 11.81 -10.32 27.59
C LYS A 112 11.53 -9.90 29.03
N GLN A 113 10.55 -9.02 29.24
CA GLN A 113 10.17 -8.57 30.59
C GLN A 113 9.64 -9.73 31.46
N LEU A 114 8.91 -10.67 30.85
CA LEU A 114 8.43 -11.87 31.53
C LEU A 114 9.60 -12.79 31.93
N ASP A 115 10.56 -13.00 31.03
CA ASP A 115 11.76 -13.81 31.31
C ASP A 115 12.63 -13.22 32.43
N ASP A 116 12.80 -11.89 32.43
CA ASP A 116 13.50 -11.16 33.48
C ASP A 116 12.76 -11.31 34.83
N CYS A 117 11.42 -11.20 34.83
CA CYS A 117 10.60 -11.41 36.02
C CYS A 117 10.73 -12.83 36.58
N ILE A 118 10.67 -13.85 35.70
CA ILE A 118 10.83 -15.26 36.09
C ILE A 118 12.22 -15.49 36.70
N THR A 119 13.26 -14.93 36.08
CA THR A 119 14.65 -15.06 36.54
C THR A 119 14.84 -14.41 37.91
N ASN A 120 14.37 -13.17 38.08
CA ASN A 120 14.45 -12.44 39.34
C ASN A 120 13.68 -13.16 40.45
N ARG A 121 12.48 -13.70 40.15
CA ARG A 121 11.71 -14.51 41.10
C ARG A 121 12.48 -15.74 41.56
N ARG A 122 13.13 -16.47 40.64
CA ARG A 122 13.95 -17.65 40.98
C ARG A 122 15.13 -17.29 41.87
N GLN A 123 15.84 -16.19 41.57
CA GLN A 123 16.96 -15.70 42.38
C GLN A 123 16.52 -15.30 43.80
N LEU A 124 15.37 -14.62 43.92
CA LEU A 124 14.79 -14.27 45.22
C LEU A 124 14.44 -15.51 46.04
N GLN A 125 13.83 -16.53 45.41
CA GLN A 125 13.51 -17.79 46.09
C GLN A 125 14.78 -18.50 46.60
N GLN A 126 15.84 -18.56 45.79
CA GLN A 126 17.13 -19.13 46.21
C GLN A 126 17.74 -18.36 47.39
N THR A 127 17.67 -17.03 47.36
CA THR A 127 18.21 -16.18 48.43
C THR A 127 17.45 -16.35 49.74
N ILE A 128 16.12 -16.51 49.68
CA ILE A 128 15.27 -16.75 50.86
C ILE A 128 15.51 -18.15 51.43
N SER A 129 15.59 -19.18 50.59
CA SER A 129 15.80 -20.57 51.03
C SER A 129 17.23 -20.86 51.51
N ALA A 130 18.21 -20.03 51.15
CA ALA A 130 19.59 -20.13 51.62
C ALA A 130 19.83 -19.43 52.98
N ARG A 131 18.81 -18.77 53.54
CA ARG A 131 18.81 -18.26 54.92
C ARG A 131 18.07 -19.22 55.84
#